data_AF-A0A2V7XPZ5-F1
#
_entry.id   AF-A0A2V7XPZ5-F1
#
_cell.length_a   1.000
_cell.length_b   1.000
_cell.length_c   1.000
_cell.angle_alpha   90.00
_cell.angle_beta   90.00
_cell.angle_gamma   90.00
#
_symmetry.space_group_name_H-M   'P 1'
#
loop_
_entity.id
_entity.type
_entity.pdbx_description
1 polymer ?
#
loop_
_entity_poly.entity_id
_entity_poly.type
_entity_poly.pdbx_seq_one_letter_code
_entity_poly.pdbx_strand_id
1 'polypeptide(L)'
;SRAYSAKGMHAAAIAAAQKGLELDPDRTDLLIDIAYSYQQSGRFKEANRALEEWQRRTASRYDNFYGSLGVALLSGHRDEAFANLERQYREHSGTMILLNVDPEFDSLRGDPRFRDLVHRVRLDRARG
;
A
#
# COMPACT_ATOMS: atom_id res chain seq x y z
N SER A 1 26.79 13.84 9.39
CA SER A 1 27.28 13.17 8.17
C SER A 1 26.29 12.14 7.62
N ARG A 2 25.84 11.12 8.39
CA ARG A 2 24.92 10.06 7.91
C ARG A 2 23.55 10.52 7.34
N ALA A 3 22.93 11.55 7.91
CA ALA A 3 21.61 12.03 7.47
C ALA A 3 21.62 12.67 6.07
N TYR A 4 22.73 13.32 5.68
CA TYR A 4 22.89 13.89 4.33
C TYR A 4 23.17 12.80 3.28
N SER A 5 23.91 11.75 3.64
CA SER A 5 24.16 10.62 2.74
C SER A 5 22.87 9.85 2.44
N ALA A 6 22.05 9.54 3.46
CA ALA A 6 20.76 8.89 3.23
C ALA A 6 19.82 9.75 2.36
N LYS A 7 19.69 11.05 2.67
CA LYS A 7 18.91 12.00 1.84
C LYS A 7 19.40 12.05 0.38
N GLY A 8 20.71 12.04 0.15
CA GLY A 8 21.29 12.01 -1.20
C GLY A 8 21.02 10.71 -1.95
N MET A 9 21.04 9.58 -1.24
CA MET A 9 20.75 8.26 -1.82
C MET A 9 19.28 8.13 -2.23
N HIS A 10 18.33 8.65 -1.44
CA HIS A 10 16.92 8.63 -1.81
C HIS A 10 16.65 9.48 -3.06
N ALA A 11 17.24 10.67 -3.16
CA ALA A 11 17.10 11.53 -4.33
C ALA A 11 17.67 10.88 -5.61
N ALA A 12 18.84 10.25 -5.52
CA ALA A 12 19.44 9.53 -6.64
C ALA A 12 18.60 8.31 -7.06
N ALA A 13 18.06 7.56 -6.10
CA ALA A 13 17.19 6.41 -6.37
C ALA A 13 15.91 6.82 -7.09
N ILE A 14 15.27 7.91 -6.65
CA ILE A 14 14.08 8.48 -7.30
C ILE A 14 14.40 8.86 -8.75
N ALA A 15 15.50 9.61 -8.97
CA ALA A 15 15.87 10.05 -10.31
C ALA A 15 16.17 8.86 -11.25
N ALA A 16 16.83 7.82 -10.75
CA ALA A 16 17.12 6.61 -11.52
C ALA A 16 15.85 5.85 -11.90
N ALA A 17 14.92 5.67 -10.96
CA ALA A 17 13.65 5.00 -11.20
C ALA A 17 12.73 5.79 -12.14
N GLN A 18 12.72 7.13 -12.04
CA GLN A 18 12.00 8.01 -12.97
C GLN A 18 12.54 7.87 -14.40
N LYS A 19 13.87 7.88 -14.57
CA LYS A 19 14.48 7.63 -15.87
C LYS A 19 14.17 6.23 -16.41
N GLY A 20 14.10 5.23 -15.53
CA GLY A 20 13.66 3.88 -15.90
C GLY A 20 12.23 3.87 -16.46
N LEU A 21 11.30 4.61 -15.84
CA LEU A 21 9.92 4.75 -16.33
C LEU A 21 9.80 5.55 -17.64
N GLU A 22 10.71 6.50 -17.89
CA GLU A 22 10.80 7.20 -19.18
C GLU A 22 11.21 6.24 -20.31
N LEU A 23 12.10 5.29 -20.01
CA LEU A 23 12.58 4.28 -20.97
C LEU A 23 11.58 3.15 -21.18
N ASP A 24 10.91 2.72 -20.11
CA ASP A 24 9.91 1.65 -20.13
C ASP A 24 8.74 1.99 -19.19
N PRO A 25 7.64 2.57 -19.73
CA PRO A 25 6.47 2.96 -18.96
C PRO A 25 5.72 1.80 -18.29
N ASP A 26 5.94 0.55 -18.72
CA ASP A 26 5.25 -0.64 -18.22
C ASP A 26 5.93 -1.24 -16.97
N ARG A 27 7.12 -0.73 -16.61
CA ARG A 27 7.86 -1.06 -15.37
C ARG A 27 7.21 -0.45 -14.13
N THR A 28 5.98 -0.87 -13.88
CA THR A 28 5.19 -0.43 -12.74
C THR A 28 5.88 -0.72 -11.40
N ASP A 29 6.74 -1.73 -11.31
CA ASP A 29 7.60 -1.97 -10.14
C ASP A 29 8.43 -0.75 -9.72
N LEU A 30 8.89 0.07 -10.67
CA LEU A 30 9.67 1.28 -10.38
C LEU A 30 8.83 2.36 -9.67
N LEU A 31 7.50 2.36 -9.81
CA LEU A 31 6.63 3.28 -9.08
C LEU A 31 6.60 2.95 -7.58
N ILE A 32 6.75 1.68 -7.20
CA ILE A 32 6.89 1.25 -5.81
C ILE A 32 8.23 1.73 -5.24
N ASP A 33 9.31 1.58 -6.01
CA ASP A 33 10.66 2.04 -5.60
C ASP A 33 10.71 3.56 -5.39
N ILE A 34 10.04 4.32 -6.27
CA ILE A 34 9.87 5.77 -6.14
C ILE A 34 9.09 6.10 -4.88
N ALA A 35 7.97 5.41 -4.64
CA ALA A 35 7.14 5.64 -3.46
C ALA A 35 7.90 5.38 -2.16
N TYR A 36 8.60 4.25 -2.07
CA TYR A 36 9.41 3.89 -0.92
C TYR A 36 10.54 4.91 -0.69
N SER A 37 11.21 5.36 -1.75
CA SER A 37 12.27 6.35 -1.63
C SER A 37 11.75 7.72 -1.18
N TYR A 38 10.56 8.13 -1.63
CA TYR A 38 9.90 9.33 -1.11
C TYR A 38 9.51 9.18 0.36
N GLN A 39 8.99 8.01 0.75
CA GLN A 39 8.61 7.70 2.12
C GLN A 39 9.79 7.84 3.09
N GLN A 40 10.93 7.22 2.76
CA GLN A 40 12.14 7.27 3.58
C GLN A 40 12.72 8.69 3.69
N SER A 41 12.40 9.56 2.74
CA SER A 41 12.79 10.98 2.75
C SER A 41 11.77 11.91 3.44
N GLY A 42 10.64 11.39 3.95
CA GLY A 42 9.56 12.16 4.57
C GLY A 42 8.65 12.91 3.59
N ARG A 43 8.74 12.58 2.30
CA ARG A 43 7.99 13.23 1.21
C ARG A 43 6.70 12.46 0.92
N PHE A 44 5.82 12.43 1.91
CA PHE A 44 4.63 11.57 1.93
C PHE A 44 3.64 11.86 0.79
N LYS A 45 3.48 13.12 0.40
CA LYS A 45 2.57 13.50 -0.71
C LYS A 45 3.05 12.92 -2.04
N GLU A 46 4.34 12.94 -2.29
CA GLU A 46 4.94 12.39 -3.49
C GLU A 46 4.97 10.87 -3.49
N ALA A 47 5.19 10.25 -2.33
CA ALA A 47 5.05 8.80 -2.15
C ALA A 47 3.65 8.32 -2.54
N ASN A 48 2.61 9.02 -2.05
CA ASN A 48 1.22 8.67 -2.34
C ASN A 48 0.88 8.80 -3.83
N ARG A 49 1.35 9.86 -4.49
CA ARG A 49 1.13 10.02 -5.94
C ARG A 49 1.74 8.87 -6.76
N ALA A 50 2.93 8.40 -6.39
CA ALA A 50 3.57 7.29 -7.08
C ALA A 50 2.80 5.98 -6.88
N LEU A 51 2.25 5.75 -5.69
CA LEU A 51 1.43 4.59 -5.38
C LEU A 51 0.04 4.65 -6.05
N GLU A 52 -0.58 5.82 -6.11
CA GLU A 52 -1.81 6.04 -6.88
C GLU A 52 -1.59 5.74 -8.36
N GLU A 53 -0.48 6.21 -8.93
CA GLU A 53 -0.12 5.91 -10.32
C GLU A 53 0.10 4.42 -10.54
N TRP A 54 0.85 3.78 -9.65
CA TRP A 54 1.08 2.35 -9.68
C TRP A 54 -0.26 1.60 -9.70
N GLN A 55 -1.15 1.94 -8.78
CA GLN A 55 -2.46 1.35 -8.64
C GLN A 55 -3.31 1.54 -9.90
N ARG A 56 -3.33 2.74 -10.51
CA ARG A 56 -4.06 2.98 -11.76
C ARG A 56 -3.55 2.10 -12.91
N ARG A 57 -2.24 1.83 -12.96
CA ARG A 57 -1.61 1.04 -14.03
C ARG A 57 -1.68 -0.47 -13.80
N THR A 58 -1.74 -0.91 -12.55
CA THR A 58 -1.80 -2.34 -12.19
C THR A 58 -3.21 -2.85 -11.90
N ALA A 59 -4.22 -1.96 -11.96
CA ALA A 59 -5.62 -2.24 -11.67
C ALA A 59 -6.27 -3.37 -12.50
N SER A 60 -5.63 -3.90 -13.56
CA SER A 60 -6.15 -5.10 -14.26
C SER A 60 -5.53 -6.43 -13.80
N ARG A 61 -4.56 -6.41 -12.87
CA ARG A 61 -3.83 -7.63 -12.45
C ARG A 61 -3.96 -8.00 -10.97
N TYR A 62 -4.18 -7.06 -10.06
CA TYR A 62 -4.32 -7.30 -8.62
C TYR A 62 -5.17 -6.18 -7.99
N ASP A 63 -6.49 -6.34 -8.06
CA ASP A 63 -7.47 -5.31 -7.71
C ASP A 63 -7.23 -4.66 -6.34
N ASN A 64 -6.95 -3.34 -6.37
CA ASN A 64 -7.20 -2.28 -5.38
C ASN A 64 -6.74 -2.43 -3.91
N PHE A 65 -6.41 -3.63 -3.44
CA PHE A 65 -6.21 -3.96 -2.05
C PHE A 65 -4.81 -3.58 -1.56
N TYR A 66 -3.78 -4.11 -2.20
CA TYR A 66 -2.39 -3.90 -1.80
C TYR A 66 -1.94 -2.45 -1.97
N GLY A 67 -2.41 -1.78 -3.03
CA GLY A 67 -2.09 -0.36 -3.27
C GLY A 67 -2.64 0.56 -2.19
N SER A 68 -3.96 0.52 -1.97
CA SER A 68 -4.60 1.46 -1.04
C SER A 68 -4.34 1.14 0.44
N LEU A 69 -4.18 -0.14 0.77
CA LEU A 69 -3.84 -0.56 2.12
C LEU A 69 -2.36 -0.33 2.44
N GLY A 70 -1.46 -0.65 1.51
CA GLY A 70 -0.04 -0.35 1.63
C GLY A 70 0.21 1.15 1.79
N VAL A 71 -0.44 1.99 0.98
CA VAL A 71 -0.39 3.46 1.10
C VAL A 71 -0.82 3.94 2.49
N ALA A 72 -1.97 3.47 2.97
CA ALA A 72 -2.55 3.97 4.22
C ALA A 72 -1.81 3.46 5.47
N LEU A 73 -1.30 2.22 5.43
CA LEU A 73 -0.48 1.64 6.50
C LEU A 73 0.92 2.25 6.55
N LEU A 74 1.55 2.49 5.40
CA LEU A 74 2.87 3.11 5.33
C LEU A 74 2.81 4.60 5.74
N SER A 75 1.70 5.30 5.44
CA SER A 75 1.55 6.74 5.71
C SER A 75 1.11 7.11 7.13
N GLY A 76 0.88 6.14 8.03
CA GLY A 76 0.40 6.40 9.39
C GLY A 76 -1.05 6.86 9.51
N HIS A 77 -1.79 6.93 8.40
CA HIS A 77 -3.23 7.26 8.35
C HIS A 77 -4.06 6.00 8.61
N ARG A 78 -3.91 5.47 9.83
CA ARG A 78 -4.54 4.22 10.26
C ARG A 78 -6.07 4.23 10.08
N ASP A 79 -6.71 5.38 10.25
CA ASP A 79 -8.16 5.52 10.06
C ASP A 79 -8.59 5.38 8.60
N GLU A 80 -7.80 5.89 7.65
CA GLU A 80 -8.06 5.73 6.22
C GLU A 80 -7.86 4.27 5.77
N ALA A 81 -6.86 3.59 6.35
CA ALA A 81 -6.64 2.16 6.12
C ALA A 81 -7.88 1.35 6.53
N PHE A 82 -8.43 1.64 7.71
CA PHE A 82 -9.66 0.98 8.18
C PHE A 82 -10.89 1.34 7.35
N ALA A 83 -11.05 2.61 6.94
CA ALA A 83 -12.16 3.01 6.08
C ALA A 83 -12.14 2.28 4.73
N ASN A 84 -10.95 2.03 4.18
CA ASN A 84 -10.78 1.26 2.96
C ASN A 84 -11.13 -0.23 3.17
N LEU A 85 -10.61 -0.84 4.24
CA LEU A 85 -10.92 -2.22 4.60
C LEU A 85 -12.43 -2.46 4.79
N GLU A 86 -13.13 -1.53 5.45
CA GLU A 86 -14.58 -1.61 5.62
C GLU A 86 -15.33 -1.51 4.30
N ARG A 87 -14.86 -0.66 3.37
CA ARG A 87 -15.45 -0.57 2.04
C ARG A 87 -15.33 -1.91 1.30
N GLN A 88 -14.14 -2.50 1.30
CA GLN A 88 -13.91 -3.77 0.62
C GLN A 88 -14.69 -4.94 1.23
N TYR A 89 -14.89 -4.93 2.55
CA TYR A 89 -15.76 -5.89 3.20
C TYR A 89 -17.22 -5.76 2.72
N ARG A 90 -17.75 -4.53 2.64
CA ARG A 90 -19.11 -4.29 2.11
C ARG A 90 -19.26 -4.67 0.64
N GLU A 91 -18.19 -4.53 -0.14
CA GLU A 91 -18.15 -4.93 -1.56
C GLU A 91 -17.94 -6.44 -1.75
N HIS A 92 -17.86 -7.22 -0.67
CA HIS A 92 -17.57 -8.66 -0.70
C HIS A 92 -16.30 -9.00 -1.49
N SER A 93 -15.29 -8.14 -1.39
CA SER A 93 -14.02 -8.33 -2.10
C SER A 93 -13.39 -9.67 -1.74
N GLY A 94 -12.96 -10.41 -2.76
CA GLY A 94 -12.29 -11.71 -2.60
C GLY A 94 -11.04 -11.62 -1.72
N THR A 95 -10.41 -10.44 -1.65
CA THR A 95 -9.20 -10.18 -0.87
C THR A 95 -9.43 -10.19 0.65
N MET A 96 -10.67 -10.12 1.12
CA MET A 96 -11.01 -10.29 2.54
C MET A 96 -10.60 -11.67 3.09
N ILE A 97 -10.40 -12.68 2.24
CA ILE A 97 -9.84 -13.97 2.65
C ILE A 97 -8.42 -13.86 3.21
N LEU A 98 -7.64 -12.87 2.77
CA LEU A 98 -6.21 -12.78 3.05
C LEU A 98 -5.89 -12.11 4.40
N LEU A 99 -6.89 -11.47 5.04
CA LEU A 99 -6.71 -10.70 6.29
C LEU A 99 -6.01 -11.49 7.42
N ASN A 100 -6.17 -12.82 7.48
CA ASN A 100 -5.56 -13.64 8.54
C ASN A 100 -4.18 -14.19 8.21
N VAL A 101 -3.82 -14.24 6.93
CA VAL A 101 -2.66 -15.00 6.46
C VAL A 101 -1.56 -14.10 5.93
N ASP A 102 -1.92 -12.91 5.43
CA ASP A 102 -0.95 -12.00 4.85
C ASP A 102 -0.19 -11.20 5.95
N PRO A 103 1.16 -11.22 5.94
CA PRO A 103 1.99 -10.46 6.88
C PRO A 103 1.84 -8.94 6.78
N GLU A 104 1.34 -8.38 5.68
CA GLU A 104 1.14 -6.93 5.56
C GLU A 104 0.19 -6.37 6.63
N PHE A 105 -0.70 -7.22 7.15
CA PHE A 105 -1.62 -6.87 8.23
C PHE A 105 -1.02 -6.95 9.63
N ASP A 106 0.22 -7.40 9.79
CA ASP A 106 0.80 -7.66 11.12
C ASP A 106 0.78 -6.40 11.99
N SER A 107 1.00 -5.23 11.39
CA SER A 107 0.90 -3.93 12.08
C SER A 107 -0.51 -3.58 12.57
N LEU A 108 -1.56 -4.16 11.96
CA LEU A 108 -2.97 -3.97 12.29
C LEU A 108 -3.54 -5.02 13.23
N ARG A 109 -2.91 -6.19 13.38
CA ARG A 109 -3.45 -7.31 14.18
C ARG A 109 -3.71 -6.96 15.65
N GLY A 110 -2.98 -5.98 16.20
CA GLY A 110 -3.18 -5.47 17.55
C GLY A 110 -4.36 -4.49 17.71
N ASP A 111 -4.93 -3.97 16.62
CA ASP A 111 -6.02 -2.99 16.66
C ASP A 111 -7.38 -3.69 16.84
N PRO A 112 -8.24 -3.23 17.78
CA PRO A 112 -9.58 -3.81 17.98
C PRO A 112 -10.44 -3.81 16.71
N ARG A 113 -10.33 -2.78 15.86
CA ARG A 113 -11.11 -2.67 14.61
C ARG A 113 -10.75 -3.76 13.62
N PHE A 114 -9.48 -4.14 13.56
CA PHE A 114 -9.01 -5.22 12.71
C PHE A 114 -9.57 -6.58 13.16
N ARG A 115 -9.56 -6.81 14.48
CA ARG A 115 -10.07 -8.07 15.08
C ARG A 115 -11.58 -8.22 14.83
N ASP A 116 -12.33 -7.14 14.94
CA ASP A 116 -13.76 -7.10 14.62
C ASP A 116 -14.03 -7.44 13.14
N LEU A 117 -13.32 -6.78 12.22
CA LEU A 117 -13.46 -7.02 10.79
C LEU A 117 -13.20 -8.48 10.41
N VAL A 118 -12.12 -9.06 10.95
CA VAL A 118 -11.78 -10.48 10.74
C VAL A 118 -12.89 -11.40 11.25
N HIS A 119 -13.47 -11.09 12.42
CA HIS A 119 -14.56 -11.88 12.99
C HIS A 119 -15.79 -11.86 12.09
N ARG A 120 -16.19 -10.69 11.59
CA ARG A 120 -17.32 -10.54 10.65
C ARG A 120 -17.11 -11.31 9.35
N VAL A 121 -15.94 -11.20 8.73
CA VAL A 121 -15.59 -11.95 7.51
C VAL A 121 -15.70 -13.47 7.72
N ARG A 122 -15.26 -13.96 8.89
CA ARG A 122 -15.36 -15.41 9.22
C ARG A 122 -16.79 -15.86 9.44
N LEU A 123 -17.62 -15.05 10.08
CA LEU A 123 -19.03 -15.38 10.33
C LEU A 123 -19.84 -15.45 9.03
N ASP A 124 -19.63 -14.50 8.11
CA ASP A 124 -20.34 -14.52 6.83
C ASP A 124 -19.96 -15.73 5.98
N ARG A 125 -18.69 -16.14 6.04
CA ARG A 125 -18.23 -17.38 5.38
C ARG A 125 -18.80 -18.65 5.97
N ALA A 126 -19.14 -18.67 7.26
CA ALA A 126 -19.75 -19.83 7.89
C ALA A 126 -21.26 -19.96 7.58
N ARG A 127 -21.86 -18.93 6.98
CA ARG A 127 -23.29 -18.84 6.67
C ARG A 127 -23.62 -19.04 5.19
N GLY A 128 -22.63 -19.16 4.32
CA GLY A 128 -22.77 -19.47 2.89
C GLY A 128 -22.31 -20.88 2.59
#